data_AF-A0A8S9ZPL0-F1
#
_entry.id   AF-A0A8S9ZPL0-F1
#
_cell.length_a   1.000
_cell.length_b   1.000
_cell.length_c   1.000
_cell.angle_alpha   90.00
_cell.angle_beta   90.00
_cell.angle_gamma   90.00
#
_symmetry.space_group_name_H-M   'P 1'
#
loop_
_entity.id
_entity.type
_entity.pdbx_description
1 polymer ?
#
loop_
_entity_poly.entity_id
_entity_poly.type
_entity_poly.pdbx_seq_one_letter_code
_entity_poly.pdbx_strand_id
1 'polypeptide(L)'
;MTNCSDKRLIIVQKKFHLFLLKMVFSICNKIFVTRGDITKLAVDVIVNAANSSLLGGGGVDGAIHAAAGPELLEECKQLNGCKTGETKITKAYNIKDVKAIIHTVGPIIDLGVNYLDRQLLSKCYKNSMDLTQQNGFKSIAFPCISTGIYHFP
;
A
#
# COMPACT_ATOMS: atom_id res chain seq x y z
N MET A 1 2.63 26.51 -35.79
CA MET A 1 1.73 25.97 -34.76
C MET A 1 1.76 24.46 -34.86
N THR A 2 1.78 23.81 -33.70
CA THR A 2 2.17 22.43 -33.35
C THR A 2 1.97 21.32 -34.38
N ASN A 3 3.10 20.71 -34.72
CA ASN A 3 3.30 19.53 -35.56
C ASN A 3 2.95 18.25 -34.77
N CYS A 4 1.91 17.53 -35.21
CA CYS A 4 1.60 16.17 -34.79
C CYS A 4 2.21 15.21 -35.83
N SER A 5 3.36 14.64 -35.52
CA SER A 5 3.96 13.58 -36.33
C SER A 5 4.70 12.60 -35.42
N ASP A 6 4.11 11.42 -35.33
CA ASP A 6 4.70 10.10 -35.07
C ASP A 6 6.21 10.09 -34.77
N LYS A 7 6.59 10.06 -33.49
CA LYS A 7 7.98 9.88 -33.08
C LYS A 7 8.22 8.41 -32.72
N ARG A 8 8.57 7.61 -33.72
CA ARG A 8 9.23 6.31 -33.49
C ARG A 8 10.61 6.58 -32.88
N LEU A 9 10.81 6.13 -31.64
CA LEU A 9 12.12 6.16 -30.99
C LEU A 9 12.96 4.98 -31.52
N ILE A 10 13.84 5.25 -32.48
CA ILE A 10 14.89 4.31 -32.91
C ILE A 10 16.09 4.53 -31.99
N ILE A 11 16.39 3.57 -31.11
CA ILE A 11 17.54 3.61 -30.21
C ILE A 11 18.70 2.84 -30.84
N VAL A 12 19.71 3.59 -31.32
CA VAL A 12 20.97 3.03 -31.83
C VAL A 12 21.89 2.68 -30.64
N GLN A 13 22.55 1.53 -30.74
CA GLN A 13 23.26 0.82 -29.69
C GLN A 13 24.37 1.59 -28.95
N LYS A 14 24.61 1.11 -27.70
CA LYS A 14 25.80 1.23 -26.81
C LYS A 14 25.76 2.09 -25.53
N LYS A 15 24.69 2.83 -25.20
CA LYS A 15 24.57 3.46 -23.86
C LYS A 15 23.24 3.24 -23.10
N PHE A 16 22.36 2.38 -23.60
CA PHE A 16 21.08 2.07 -22.94
C PHE A 16 21.22 1.05 -21.79
N HIS A 17 22.22 0.15 -21.88
CA HIS A 17 22.41 -0.93 -20.92
C HIS A 17 22.79 -0.42 -19.52
N LEU A 18 23.63 0.62 -19.43
CA LEU A 18 24.09 1.17 -18.15
C LEU A 18 22.99 1.96 -17.41
N PHE A 19 22.04 2.57 -18.13
CA PHE A 19 20.91 3.29 -17.54
C PHE A 19 19.86 2.31 -17.01
N LEU A 20 19.50 1.28 -17.78
CA LEU A 20 18.62 0.20 -17.34
C LEU A 20 19.23 -0.58 -16.17
N LEU A 21 20.52 -0.95 -16.22
CA LEU A 21 21.16 -1.60 -15.08
C LEU A 21 21.19 -0.69 -13.85
N LYS A 22 21.50 0.61 -13.97
CA LYS A 22 21.43 1.53 -12.83
C LYS A 22 20.01 1.71 -12.30
N MET A 23 19.00 1.72 -13.16
CA MET A 23 17.60 1.86 -12.77
C MET A 23 17.10 0.58 -12.07
N VAL A 24 17.38 -0.60 -12.64
CA VAL A 24 17.08 -1.90 -12.04
C VAL A 24 17.84 -2.06 -10.72
N PHE A 25 19.13 -1.75 -10.67
CA PHE A 25 19.94 -1.80 -9.44
C PHE A 25 19.47 -0.78 -8.38
N SER A 26 19.05 0.41 -8.80
CA SER A 26 18.46 1.45 -7.92
C SER A 26 17.09 1.04 -7.36
N ILE A 27 16.29 0.30 -8.12
CA ILE A 27 15.01 -0.28 -7.66
C ILE A 27 15.28 -1.43 -6.69
N CYS A 28 16.26 -2.31 -6.96
CA CYS A 28 16.58 -3.46 -6.12
C CYS A 28 16.99 -3.07 -4.68
N ASN A 29 17.54 -1.87 -4.47
CA ASN A 29 17.92 -1.40 -3.13
C ASN A 29 16.80 -0.68 -2.36
N LYS A 30 15.59 -0.59 -2.92
CA LYS A 30 14.43 0.12 -2.34
C LYS A 30 13.23 -0.78 -2.05
N ILE A 31 13.30 -2.05 -2.45
CA ILE A 31 12.24 -3.05 -2.23
C ILE A 31 12.82 -4.15 -1.36
N PHE A 32 12.17 -4.41 -0.23
CA PHE A 32 12.55 -5.46 0.71
C PHE A 32 11.37 -6.42 0.88
N VAL A 33 11.67 -7.71 0.90
CA VAL A 33 10.68 -8.75 1.22
C VAL A 33 11.08 -9.35 2.56
N THR A 34 10.17 -9.32 3.51
CA THR A 34 10.40 -9.88 4.85
C THR A 34 9.19 -10.70 5.28
N ARG A 35 9.44 -11.71 6.11
CA ARG A 35 8.40 -12.51 6.77
C ARG A 35 8.43 -12.14 8.24
N GLY A 36 7.31 -11.63 8.76
CA GLY A 36 7.20 -11.25 10.15
C GLY A 36 5.93 -10.46 10.46
N ASP A 37 5.89 -9.91 11.67
CA ASP A 37 4.83 -9.04 12.15
C ASP A 37 5.08 -7.59 11.68
N ILE A 38 4.15 -7.05 10.89
CA ILE A 38 4.25 -5.71 10.32
C ILE A 38 4.30 -4.62 11.41
N THR A 39 3.74 -4.88 12.60
CA THR A 39 3.73 -3.95 13.74
C THR A 39 5.10 -3.79 14.40
N LYS A 40 6.09 -4.62 14.02
CA LYS A 40 7.45 -4.59 14.55
C LYS A 40 8.46 -3.98 13.57
N LEU A 41 8.02 -3.53 12.41
CA LEU A 41 8.89 -2.94 11.40
C LEU A 41 9.22 -1.48 11.74
N ALA A 42 10.49 -1.10 11.57
CA ALA A 42 10.92 0.28 11.66
C ALA A 42 10.80 0.97 10.30
N VAL A 43 9.63 1.55 10.03
CA VAL A 43 9.29 2.24 8.78
C VAL A 43 8.35 3.40 9.08
N ASP A 44 8.33 4.43 8.25
CA ASP A 44 7.47 5.59 8.50
C ASP A 44 5.97 5.23 8.47
N VAL A 45 5.58 4.34 7.56
CA VAL A 45 4.18 3.95 7.34
C VAL A 45 4.03 2.44 7.27
N ILE A 46 3.04 1.90 7.96
CA ILE A 46 2.53 0.55 7.70
C ILE A 46 1.14 0.64 7.08
N VAL A 47 0.83 -0.31 6.19
CA VAL A 47 -0.51 -0.44 5.61
C VAL A 47 -1.32 -1.45 6.40
N ASN A 48 -2.54 -1.08 6.75
CA ASN A 48 -3.54 -1.97 7.31
C ASN A 48 -4.46 -2.48 6.18
N ALA A 49 -4.58 -3.80 6.03
CA ALA A 49 -5.61 -4.43 5.22
C ALA A 49 -6.91 -4.50 6.02
N ALA A 50 -7.66 -3.40 5.99
CA ALA A 50 -8.85 -3.18 6.79
C ALA A 50 -10.13 -3.67 6.09
N ASN A 51 -11.22 -3.72 6.86
CA ASN A 51 -12.57 -3.82 6.31
C ASN A 51 -13.23 -2.43 6.18
N SER A 52 -14.38 -2.36 5.52
CA SER A 52 -15.04 -1.10 5.18
C SER A 52 -15.47 -0.24 6.37
N SER A 53 -15.61 -0.81 7.57
CA SER A 53 -15.94 -0.02 8.76
C SER A 53 -14.74 0.77 9.31
N LEU A 54 -13.50 0.31 9.04
CA LEU A 54 -12.26 0.75 9.71
C LEU A 54 -12.22 0.52 11.23
N LEU A 55 -13.17 -0.22 11.81
CA LEU A 55 -13.29 -0.40 13.26
C LEU A 55 -12.54 -1.63 13.79
N GLY A 56 -11.51 -2.06 13.07
CA GLY A 56 -10.75 -3.27 13.37
C GLY A 56 -11.43 -4.57 12.94
N GLY A 57 -10.82 -5.69 13.31
CA GLY A 57 -11.25 -7.03 12.94
C GLY A 57 -10.24 -8.09 13.39
N GLY A 58 -10.16 -9.20 12.66
CA GLY A 58 -9.13 -10.23 12.85
C GLY A 58 -7.88 -10.00 11.98
N GLY A 59 -6.98 -10.98 11.95
CA GLY A 59 -5.81 -10.96 11.07
C GLY A 59 -4.87 -9.79 11.35
N VAL A 60 -4.29 -9.21 10.28
CA VAL A 60 -3.36 -8.07 10.39
C VAL A 60 -4.04 -6.81 10.93
N ASP A 61 -5.33 -6.62 10.65
CA ASP A 61 -6.13 -5.49 11.15
C ASP A 61 -6.22 -5.52 12.68
N GLY A 62 -6.60 -6.68 13.23
CA GLY A 62 -6.61 -6.90 14.68
C GLY A 62 -5.24 -6.74 15.33
N ALA A 63 -4.18 -7.24 14.69
CA ALA A 63 -2.81 -7.09 15.19
C ALA A 63 -2.37 -5.62 15.25
N ILE A 64 -2.69 -4.83 14.22
CA ILE A 64 -2.40 -3.39 14.18
C ILE A 64 -3.19 -2.64 15.25
N HIS A 65 -4.49 -2.90 15.40
CA HIS A 65 -5.29 -2.28 16.46
C HIS A 65 -4.78 -2.63 17.86
N ALA A 66 -4.42 -3.88 18.11
CA ALA A 66 -3.85 -4.31 19.39
C ALA A 66 -2.50 -3.62 19.68
N ALA A 67 -1.65 -3.43 18.66
CA ALA A 67 -0.34 -2.79 18.81
C ALA A 67 -0.43 -1.26 18.93
N ALA A 68 -1.34 -0.62 18.19
CA ALA A 68 -1.52 0.83 18.22
C ALA A 68 -2.25 1.30 19.49
N GLY A 69 -3.12 0.47 20.06
CA GLY A 69 -3.91 0.82 21.24
C GLY A 69 -5.30 1.38 20.91
N PRO A 70 -6.14 1.61 21.95
CA PRO A 70 -7.54 1.99 21.79
C PRO A 70 -7.73 3.34 21.07
N GLU A 71 -6.75 4.22 21.12
CA GLU A 71 -6.83 5.54 20.48
C GLU A 71 -6.93 5.45 18.95
N LEU A 72 -6.39 4.39 18.35
CA LEU A 72 -6.56 4.13 16.92
C LEU A 72 -8.03 3.94 16.55
N LEU A 73 -8.77 3.17 17.36
CA LEU A 73 -10.18 2.94 17.12
C LEU A 73 -10.99 4.25 17.23
N GLU A 74 -10.64 5.12 18.18
CA GLU A 74 -11.32 6.41 18.34
C GLU A 74 -11.09 7.34 17.14
N GLU A 75 -9.89 7.39 16.55
CA GLU A 75 -9.65 8.14 15.31
C GLU A 75 -10.35 7.48 14.11
N CYS A 76 -10.32 6.15 13.99
CA CYS A 76 -11.03 5.44 12.92
C CYS A 76 -12.53 5.71 12.90
N LYS A 77 -13.18 5.86 14.07
CA LYS A 77 -14.60 6.26 14.15
C LYS A 77 -14.88 7.60 13.48
N GLN A 78 -13.94 8.54 13.52
CA GLN A 78 -14.09 9.87 12.88
C GLN A 78 -13.94 9.82 11.36
N LEU A 79 -13.40 8.71 10.83
CA LEU A 79 -13.16 8.57 9.39
C LEU A 79 -14.41 8.16 8.61
N ASN A 80 -15.49 7.69 9.24
CA ASN A 80 -16.72 7.24 8.56
C ASN A 80 -16.48 6.14 7.50
N GLY A 81 -15.74 5.08 7.88
CA GLY A 81 -15.48 3.91 7.04
C GLY A 81 -14.56 4.15 5.85
N CYS A 82 -14.45 3.20 4.92
CA CYS A 82 -13.63 3.31 3.71
C CYS A 82 -14.19 2.39 2.62
N LYS A 83 -14.25 2.86 1.37
CA LYS A 83 -14.71 2.03 0.25
C LYS A 83 -13.58 1.14 -0.27
N THR A 84 -13.95 0.03 -0.91
CA THR A 84 -12.99 -0.85 -1.57
C THR A 84 -12.13 -0.09 -2.58
N GLY A 85 -10.81 -0.28 -2.52
CA GLY A 85 -9.81 0.41 -3.34
C GLY A 85 -9.44 1.83 -2.85
N GLU A 86 -10.14 2.38 -1.86
CA GLU A 86 -9.79 3.67 -1.25
C GLU A 86 -8.84 3.49 -0.05
N THR A 87 -8.31 4.61 0.43
CA THR A 87 -7.35 4.65 1.54
C THR A 87 -7.62 5.81 2.48
N LYS A 88 -7.38 5.62 3.78
CA LYS A 88 -7.39 6.68 4.80
C LYS A 88 -6.17 6.56 5.70
N ILE A 89 -5.78 7.66 6.34
CA ILE A 89 -4.58 7.73 7.18
C ILE A 89 -4.95 8.11 8.62
N THR A 90 -4.22 7.53 9.56
CA THR A 90 -4.32 7.78 11.00
C THR A 90 -2.91 7.86 11.60
N LYS A 91 -2.82 8.27 12.87
CA LYS A 91 -1.59 8.15 13.64
C LYS A 91 -1.29 6.68 13.98
N ALA A 92 -0.03 6.38 14.25
CA ALA A 92 0.40 5.03 14.63
C ALA A 92 0.35 4.75 16.15
N TYR A 93 0.10 5.79 16.97
CA TYR A 93 -0.07 5.70 18.42
C TYR A 93 1.06 4.94 19.12
N ASN A 94 0.77 3.78 19.73
CA ASN A 94 1.74 3.04 20.54
C ASN A 94 2.79 2.27 19.72
N ILE A 95 2.69 2.25 18.38
CA ILE A 95 3.70 1.63 17.50
C ILE A 95 4.87 2.61 17.32
N LYS A 96 5.90 2.48 18.18
CA LYS A 96 6.99 3.47 18.33
C LYS A 96 7.76 3.81 17.05
N ASP A 97 8.06 2.80 16.23
CA ASP A 97 8.92 2.96 15.06
C ASP A 97 8.12 3.27 13.77
N VAL A 98 6.82 3.57 13.92
CA VAL A 98 5.91 3.91 12.83
C VAL A 98 5.29 5.28 13.10
N LYS A 99 5.16 6.11 12.06
CA LYS A 99 4.62 7.47 12.17
C LYS A 99 3.14 7.52 11.87
N ALA A 100 2.69 6.74 10.88
CA ALA A 100 1.30 6.70 10.47
C ALA A 100 0.86 5.31 10.01
N ILE A 101 -0.45 5.06 10.07
CA ILE A 101 -1.07 3.85 9.53
C ILE A 101 -1.94 4.29 8.35
N ILE A 102 -1.73 3.66 7.19
CA ILE A 102 -2.65 3.81 6.05
C ILE A 102 -3.58 2.62 6.02
N HIS A 103 -4.87 2.86 6.21
CA HIS A 103 -5.92 1.85 6.10
C HIS A 103 -6.42 1.78 4.67
N THR A 104 -6.50 0.58 4.11
CA THR A 104 -7.09 0.35 2.79
C THR A 104 -7.99 -0.88 2.81
N VAL A 105 -9.02 -0.88 1.98
CA VAL A 105 -9.99 -1.97 1.87
C VAL A 105 -9.80 -2.67 0.55
N GLY A 106 -9.25 -3.88 0.59
CA GLY A 106 -9.08 -4.71 -0.61
C GLY A 106 -10.39 -5.35 -1.09
N PRO A 107 -10.45 -5.85 -2.33
CA PRO A 107 -11.61 -6.59 -2.85
C PRO A 107 -11.77 -7.93 -2.11
N ILE A 108 -13.01 -8.42 -2.05
CA ILE A 108 -13.39 -9.75 -1.56
C ILE A 108 -13.68 -10.63 -2.77
N ILE A 109 -13.11 -11.83 -2.80
CA ILE A 109 -13.25 -12.77 -3.93
C ILE A 109 -14.15 -13.94 -3.52
N ASP A 110 -15.23 -14.14 -4.26
CA ASP A 110 -16.18 -15.24 -4.05
C ASP A 110 -16.11 -16.31 -5.16
N LEU A 111 -16.23 -15.90 -6.43
CA LEU A 111 -16.34 -16.78 -7.59
C LEU A 111 -15.17 -16.62 -8.58
N GLY A 112 -13.97 -16.33 -8.06
CA GLY A 112 -12.75 -16.08 -8.83
C GLY A 112 -12.51 -14.59 -9.15
N VAL A 113 -11.28 -14.29 -9.57
CA VAL A 113 -10.80 -12.90 -9.74
C VAL A 113 -11.21 -12.34 -11.10
N ASN A 114 -12.02 -11.29 -11.09
CA ASN A 114 -12.40 -10.54 -12.29
C ASN A 114 -11.50 -9.30 -12.51
N TYR A 115 -11.77 -8.55 -13.59
CA TYR A 115 -10.99 -7.36 -13.94
C TYR A 115 -11.10 -6.22 -12.91
N LEU A 116 -12.30 -5.99 -12.38
CA LEU A 116 -12.55 -4.96 -11.38
C LEU A 116 -11.81 -5.28 -10.08
N ASP A 117 -11.76 -6.54 -9.65
CA ASP A 117 -11.02 -6.95 -8.45
C ASP A 117 -9.53 -6.60 -8.56
N ARG A 118 -8.93 -6.90 -9.72
CA ARG A 118 -7.52 -6.55 -9.99
C ARG A 118 -7.31 -5.04 -9.97
N GLN A 119 -8.24 -4.27 -10.54
CA GLN A 119 -8.17 -2.81 -10.48
C GLN A 119 -8.29 -2.27 -9.05
N LEU A 120 -9.21 -2.80 -8.26
CA LEU A 120 -9.44 -2.38 -6.88
C LEU A 120 -8.23 -2.71 -6.00
N LEU A 121 -7.67 -3.91 -6.12
CA LEU A 121 -6.44 -4.26 -5.41
C LEU A 121 -5.27 -3.36 -5.86
N SER A 122 -5.13 -3.10 -7.16
CA SER A 122 -4.11 -2.16 -7.66
C SER A 122 -4.30 -0.74 -7.11
N LYS A 123 -5.54 -0.28 -6.94
CA LYS A 123 -5.86 1.02 -6.34
C LYS A 123 -5.44 1.07 -4.87
N CYS A 124 -5.63 0.00 -4.08
CA CYS A 124 -5.15 -0.05 -2.69
C CYS A 124 -3.66 0.30 -2.61
N TYR A 125 -2.82 -0.43 -3.36
CA TYR A 125 -1.37 -0.18 -3.36
C TYR A 125 -1.03 1.23 -3.85
N LYS A 126 -1.62 1.65 -4.98
CA LYS A 126 -1.32 2.96 -5.58
C LYS A 126 -1.69 4.11 -4.65
N ASN A 127 -2.92 4.11 -4.15
CA ASN A 127 -3.42 5.17 -3.28
C ASN A 127 -2.63 5.23 -1.96
N SER A 128 -2.21 4.08 -1.41
CA SER A 128 -1.36 4.05 -0.22
C SER A 128 0.01 4.68 -0.49
N MET A 129 0.66 4.33 -1.59
CA MET A 129 1.95 4.95 -1.97
C MET A 129 1.82 6.45 -2.25
N ASP A 130 0.76 6.87 -2.94
CA ASP A 130 0.49 8.28 -3.24
C ASP A 130 0.32 9.06 -1.93
N LEU A 131 -0.44 8.53 -0.97
CA LEU A 131 -0.66 9.17 0.32
C LEU A 131 0.62 9.20 1.19
N THR A 132 1.44 8.15 1.14
CA THR A 132 2.78 8.14 1.75
C THR A 132 3.65 9.28 1.19
N GLN A 133 3.68 9.44 -0.13
CA GLN A 133 4.46 10.48 -0.79
C GLN A 133 3.94 11.89 -0.46
N GLN A 134 2.62 12.09 -0.51
CA GLN A 134 1.98 13.38 -0.23
C GLN A 134 2.25 13.88 1.20
N ASN A 135 2.40 12.97 2.16
CA ASN A 135 2.73 13.29 3.55
C ASN A 135 4.25 13.33 3.82
N GLY A 136 5.09 13.20 2.79
CA GLY A 136 6.55 13.34 2.91
C GLY A 136 7.29 12.16 3.54
N PHE A 137 6.59 11.04 3.78
CA PHE A 137 7.19 9.82 4.32
C PHE A 137 8.15 9.16 3.31
N LYS A 138 9.13 8.40 3.82
CA LYS A 138 10.24 7.82 3.02
C LYS A 138 10.17 6.30 2.90
N SER A 139 9.43 5.64 3.78
CA SER A 139 9.31 4.18 3.81
C SER A 139 7.87 3.74 4.09
N ILE A 140 7.46 2.65 3.44
CA ILE A 140 6.14 2.05 3.60
C ILE A 140 6.27 0.53 3.58
N ALA A 141 5.57 -0.16 4.49
CA ALA A 141 5.44 -1.61 4.50
C ALA A 141 3.99 -2.04 4.18
N PHE A 142 3.85 -3.07 3.36
CA PHE A 142 2.56 -3.64 2.97
C PHE A 142 2.41 -5.06 3.52
N PRO A 143 1.23 -5.44 4.05
CA PRO A 143 0.86 -6.83 4.19
C PRO A 143 0.39 -7.40 2.84
N CYS A 144 0.12 -8.70 2.77
CA CYS A 144 -0.52 -9.31 1.60
C CYS A 144 -2.03 -8.95 1.59
N ILE A 145 -2.37 -7.78 1.05
CA ILE A 145 -3.75 -7.26 1.03
C ILE A 145 -4.66 -8.26 0.29
N SER A 146 -5.83 -8.53 0.89
CA SER A 146 -6.87 -9.46 0.41
C SER A 146 -6.54 -10.96 0.38
N THR A 147 -5.32 -11.41 0.68
CA THR A 147 -4.96 -12.84 0.54
C THR A 147 -5.36 -13.71 1.75
N GLY A 148 -5.99 -13.12 2.77
CA GLY A 148 -6.52 -13.82 3.94
C GLY A 148 -8.00 -14.16 3.75
N ILE A 149 -8.84 -13.68 4.67
CA ILE A 149 -10.31 -13.88 4.65
C ILE A 149 -11.02 -13.31 3.39
N TYR A 150 -10.33 -12.54 2.56
CA TYR A 150 -10.85 -11.96 1.31
C TYR A 150 -10.47 -12.78 0.05
N HIS A 151 -9.73 -13.89 0.22
CA HIS A 151 -9.52 -14.94 -0.78
C HIS A 151 -8.89 -14.52 -2.13
N PHE A 152 -8.13 -13.42 -2.18
CA PHE A 152 -7.35 -13.10 -3.36
C PHE A 152 -6.18 -14.12 -3.51
N PRO A 153 -6.05 -14.81 -4.65
CA PRO A 153 -5.09 -15.90 -4.86
C PRO A 153 -3.64 -15.43 -5.04
#